data_AF-A0A2V9AZ40-F1
#
_entry.id   AF-A0A2V9AZ40-F1
#
_cell.length_a   1.000
_cell.length_b   1.000
_cell.length_c   1.000
_cell.angle_alpha   90.00
_cell.angle_beta   90.00
_cell.angle_gamma   90.00
#
_symmetry.space_group_name_H-M   'P 1'
#
loop_
_entity.id
_entity.type
_entity.pdbx_description
1 polymer ?
#
loop_
_entity_poly.entity_id
_entity_poly.type
_entity_poly.pdbx_seq_one_letter_code
_entity_poly.pdbx_strand_id
1 'polypeptide(L)'
;MKSTILAVLCVAFSLGASPARGQTVPVVITSDYYAQPKVLVLHALNNSGKDITSYTIIIRHKKPDGTLDENGRSESMEDMLGLLITSQMAKDPGASESTRQQNSANAIFPKGYGIFLAGETRDKTLTGIDSASDVDAIAGAVFYTDGTYDEQDKDAFKRTLANRQGALKEMKEADELIRNALADSTNDHPVAAVLTELNKRRLEAMDKSGRGFFGMDTSTLRAMQQPQAYGPQKGKTERERLRQYVEEQEKRVELMTPHCHLEIALNAAAPDPTK
;
A
#
# COMPACT_ATOMS: atom_id res chain seq x y z
N MET A 1 -40.82 -45.15 32.88
CA MET A 1 -41.03 -43.76 32.43
C MET A 1 -39.66 -43.08 32.42
N LYS A 2 -39.12 -42.78 31.23
CA LYS A 2 -37.78 -42.20 31.06
C LYS A 2 -37.93 -40.68 31.02
N SER A 3 -37.41 -39.97 32.02
CA SER A 3 -37.36 -38.51 32.03
C SER A 3 -36.02 -38.07 31.43
N THR A 4 -36.10 -37.43 30.27
CA THR A 4 -34.97 -36.80 29.58
C THR A 4 -34.68 -35.45 30.25
N ILE A 5 -33.49 -35.30 30.82
CA ILE A 5 -32.99 -34.02 31.33
C ILE A 5 -32.32 -33.30 30.16
N LEU A 6 -32.89 -32.17 29.75
CA LEU A 6 -32.34 -31.28 28.73
C LEU A 6 -31.21 -30.46 29.38
N ALA A 7 -29.95 -30.74 29.01
CA ALA A 7 -28.82 -29.91 29.39
C ALA A 7 -28.78 -28.67 28.48
N VAL A 8 -29.19 -27.53 29.02
CA VAL A 8 -28.99 -26.22 28.37
C VAL A 8 -27.51 -25.88 28.50
N LEU A 9 -26.78 -25.99 27.39
CA LEU A 9 -25.40 -25.52 27.28
C LEU A 9 -25.43 -23.99 27.26
N CYS A 10 -25.28 -23.37 28.43
CA CYS A 10 -24.99 -21.94 28.53
C CYS A 10 -23.60 -21.69 27.94
N VAL A 11 -23.54 -21.37 26.65
CA VAL A 11 -22.37 -20.72 26.06
C VAL A 11 -22.31 -19.32 26.66
N ALA A 12 -21.56 -19.18 27.75
CA ALA A 12 -21.16 -17.89 28.26
C ALA A 12 -20.28 -17.23 27.19
N PHE A 13 -20.88 -16.42 26.33
CA PHE A 13 -20.15 -15.36 25.65
C PHE A 13 -19.65 -14.46 26.76
N SER A 14 -18.38 -14.64 27.13
CA SER A 14 -17.62 -13.57 27.76
C SER A 14 -17.69 -12.40 26.80
N LEU A 15 -18.61 -11.46 27.07
CA LEU A 15 -18.52 -10.08 26.65
C LEU A 15 -17.16 -9.62 27.16
N GLY A 16 -16.15 -9.77 26.32
CA GLY A 16 -14.86 -9.12 26.51
C GLY A 16 -15.19 -7.64 26.53
N ALA A 17 -15.37 -7.09 27.72
CA ALA A 17 -15.11 -5.69 27.96
C ALA A 17 -13.74 -5.45 27.34
N SER A 18 -13.73 -4.80 26.17
CA SER A 18 -12.50 -4.27 25.60
C SER A 18 -11.85 -3.50 26.74
N PRO A 19 -10.70 -3.93 27.30
CA PRO A 19 -9.96 -3.03 28.16
C PRO A 19 -9.79 -1.77 27.32
N ALA A 20 -10.02 -0.60 27.91
CA ALA A 20 -9.61 0.65 27.33
C ALA A 20 -8.12 0.52 27.02
N ARG A 21 -7.79 0.06 25.81
CA ARG A 21 -6.44 0.06 25.28
C ARG A 21 -6.09 1.54 25.30
N GLY A 22 -5.21 1.95 26.21
CA GLY A 22 -4.50 3.20 26.03
C GLY A 22 -4.05 3.19 24.58
N GLN A 23 -4.51 4.17 23.78
CA GLN A 23 -4.20 4.22 22.36
C GLN A 23 -2.68 4.19 22.22
N THR A 24 -2.14 3.01 21.94
CA THR A 24 -0.74 2.84 21.64
C THR A 24 -0.54 3.49 20.29
N VAL A 25 0.22 4.59 20.25
CA VAL A 25 0.58 5.24 18.99
C VAL A 25 1.27 4.18 18.12
N PRO A 26 0.71 3.82 16.95
CA PRO A 26 1.15 2.67 16.17
C PRO A 26 2.57 2.83 15.62
N VAL A 27 2.94 4.07 15.30
CA VAL A 27 4.31 4.46 14.97
C VAL A 27 4.72 5.61 15.88
N VAL A 28 5.69 5.35 16.75
CA VAL A 28 6.25 6.37 17.64
C VAL A 28 7.38 7.06 16.90
N ILE A 29 7.32 8.39 16.80
CA ILE A 29 8.38 9.19 16.18
C ILE A 29 9.12 9.95 17.28
N THR A 30 10.42 9.71 17.37
CA THR A 30 11.35 10.49 18.21
C THR A 30 12.37 11.17 17.31
N SER A 31 13.20 12.06 17.87
CA SER A 31 14.16 12.79 17.06
C SER A 31 15.43 13.19 17.80
N ASP A 32 16.55 13.10 17.09
CA ASP A 32 17.85 13.60 17.52
C ASP A 32 18.25 14.81 16.67
N TYR A 33 18.68 15.90 17.31
CA TYR A 33 19.13 17.11 16.62
C TYR A 33 20.63 17.34 16.74
N TYR A 34 21.26 17.56 15.59
CA TYR A 34 22.68 17.80 15.44
C TYR A 34 22.88 19.25 14.97
N ALA A 35 23.19 20.14 15.91
CA ALA A 35 23.28 21.58 15.67
C ALA A 35 24.39 21.97 14.67
N GLN A 36 25.57 21.33 14.72
CA GLN A 36 26.68 21.66 13.83
C GLN A 36 26.35 21.42 12.34
N PRO A 37 25.82 20.24 11.94
CA PRO A 37 25.40 20.02 10.56
C PRO A 37 24.00 20.57 10.25
N LYS A 38 23.27 21.12 11.24
CA LYS A 38 21.85 21.51 11.13
C LYS A 38 20.96 20.37 10.62
N VAL A 39 21.08 19.22 11.28
CA VAL A 39 20.40 17.98 10.89
C VAL A 39 19.47 17.52 12.01
N LEU A 40 18.24 17.17 11.65
CA LEU A 40 17.30 16.46 12.52
C LEU A 40 17.13 15.03 12.00
N VAL A 41 17.40 14.04 12.84
CA VAL A 41 17.14 12.63 12.53
C VAL A 41 15.85 12.22 13.22
N LEU A 42 14.85 11.82 12.45
CA LEU A 42 13.60 11.25 12.96
C LEU A 42 13.76 9.74 13.05
N HIS A 43 13.41 9.16 14.19
CA HIS A 43 13.37 7.72 14.42
C HIS A 43 11.92 7.27 14.54
N ALA A 44 11.44 6.53 13.54
CA ALA A 44 10.12 5.92 13.55
C ALA A 44 10.22 4.49 14.08
N LEU A 45 9.57 4.19 15.19
CA LEU A 45 9.46 2.85 15.77
C LEU A 45 8.06 2.28 15.48
N ASN A 46 7.98 1.11 14.87
CA ASN A 46 6.72 0.37 14.77
C ASN A 46 6.35 -0.23 16.13
N ASN A 47 5.47 0.46 16.85
CA ASN A 47 5.00 0.10 18.17
C ASN A 47 3.60 -0.54 18.16
N SER A 48 3.07 -0.86 16.97
CA SER A 48 1.70 -1.37 16.80
C SER A 48 1.54 -2.85 17.17
N GLY A 49 2.64 -3.61 17.23
CA GLY A 49 2.61 -5.06 17.32
C GLY A 49 2.17 -5.78 16.04
N LYS A 50 2.03 -5.05 14.93
CA LYS A 50 1.65 -5.56 13.60
C LYS A 50 2.65 -5.11 12.54
N ASP A 51 2.73 -5.84 11.44
CA ASP A 51 3.52 -5.42 10.29
C ASP A 51 2.76 -4.35 9.49
N ILE A 52 3.47 -3.28 9.15
CA ILE A 52 2.92 -2.09 8.49
C ILE A 52 3.23 -2.14 7.00
N THR A 53 2.19 -2.10 6.17
CA THR A 53 2.27 -2.00 4.70
C THR A 53 2.26 -0.58 4.19
N SER A 54 1.82 0.40 4.95
CA SER A 54 1.99 1.81 4.60
C SER A 54 1.90 2.68 5.83
N TYR A 55 2.65 3.78 5.83
CA TYR A 55 2.47 4.83 6.81
C TYR A 55 2.73 6.21 6.18
N THR A 56 2.05 7.22 6.68
CA THR A 56 2.24 8.61 6.28
C THR A 56 2.81 9.40 7.44
N ILE A 57 3.98 10.01 7.27
CA ILE A 57 4.57 10.91 8.26
C ILE A 57 4.26 12.34 7.87
N ILE A 58 3.64 13.04 8.81
CA ILE A 58 3.34 14.46 8.70
C ILE A 58 4.36 15.18 9.57
N ILE A 59 5.12 16.08 8.94
CA ILE A 59 6.09 16.95 9.60
C ILE A 59 5.49 18.35 9.59
N ARG A 60 5.39 18.98 10.76
CA ARG A 60 4.85 20.32 10.92
C ARG A 60 5.89 21.20 11.56
N HIS A 61 6.13 22.36 10.97
CA HIS A 61 7.01 23.35 11.55
C HIS A 61 6.25 24.18 12.59
N LYS A 62 6.89 24.41 13.73
CA LYS A 62 6.38 25.30 14.79
C LYS A 62 7.06 26.65 14.68
N LYS A 63 6.28 27.71 14.90
CA LYS A 63 6.77 29.07 15.13
C LYS A 63 7.40 29.17 16.54
N PRO A 64 8.20 30.22 16.81
CA PRO A 64 8.80 30.43 18.15
C PRO A 64 7.79 30.52 19.30
N ASP A 65 6.54 30.88 19.02
CA ASP A 65 5.44 30.93 20.00
C ASP A 65 4.77 29.56 20.25
N GLY A 66 5.27 28.50 19.62
CA GLY A 66 4.76 27.13 19.71
C GLY A 66 3.56 26.82 18.80
N THR A 67 3.04 27.81 18.06
CA THR A 67 1.95 27.59 17.11
C THR A 67 2.46 26.93 15.82
N LEU A 68 1.59 26.20 15.12
CA LEU A 68 1.97 25.59 13.84
C LEU A 68 2.10 26.67 12.76
N ASP A 69 3.15 26.56 11.96
CA ASP A 69 3.26 27.34 10.73
C ASP A 69 2.31 26.78 9.66
N GLU A 70 1.37 27.60 9.20
CA GLU A 70 0.33 27.22 8.24
C GLU A 70 0.93 26.72 6.92
N ASN A 71 2.11 27.22 6.55
CA ASN A 71 2.85 26.79 5.36
C ASN A 71 4.00 25.82 5.68
N GLY A 72 4.18 25.49 6.96
CA GLY A 72 5.23 24.63 7.47
C GLY A 72 4.84 23.15 7.55
N ARG A 73 3.82 22.71 6.80
CA ARG A 73 3.44 21.30 6.76
C ARG A 73 4.10 20.62 5.56
N SER A 74 4.88 19.58 5.83
CA SER A 74 5.31 18.62 4.81
C SER A 74 4.78 17.23 5.15
N GLU A 75 4.58 16.43 4.12
CA GLU A 75 4.04 15.07 4.24
C GLU A 75 4.87 14.11 3.41
N SER A 76 5.06 12.92 3.95
CA SER A 76 5.84 11.85 3.36
C SER A 76 5.05 10.56 3.50
N MET A 77 4.61 9.97 2.39
CA MET A 77 3.90 8.69 2.38
C MET A 77 4.88 7.59 1.95
N GLU A 78 4.91 6.50 2.71
CA GLU A 78 5.59 5.26 2.34
C GLU A 78 4.53 4.17 2.15
N ASP A 79 4.40 3.62 0.95
CA ASP A 79 3.47 2.51 0.66
C ASP A 79 4.24 1.30 0.11
N MET A 80 4.26 0.24 0.92
CA MET A 80 4.96 -1.02 0.70
C MET A 80 3.98 -2.14 0.31
N LEU A 81 2.72 -1.83 0.01
CA LEU A 81 1.75 -2.84 -0.43
C LEU A 81 2.29 -3.63 -1.63
N GLY A 82 2.89 -2.96 -2.62
CA GLY A 82 3.48 -3.65 -3.78
C GLY A 82 4.55 -4.70 -3.42
N LEU A 83 5.32 -4.47 -2.35
CA LEU A 83 6.30 -5.43 -1.85
C LEU A 83 5.62 -6.61 -1.14
N LEU A 84 4.60 -6.36 -0.32
CA LEU A 84 3.80 -7.43 0.28
C LEU A 84 3.23 -8.34 -0.80
N ILE A 85 2.57 -7.76 -1.81
CA ILE A 85 1.96 -8.52 -2.90
C ILE A 85 3.01 -9.32 -3.67
N THR A 86 4.14 -8.70 -4.02
CA THR A 86 5.23 -9.39 -4.72
C THR A 86 5.79 -10.54 -3.88
N SER A 87 5.91 -10.37 -2.57
CA SER A 87 6.33 -11.47 -1.68
C SER A 87 5.32 -12.61 -1.60
N GLN A 88 4.02 -12.31 -1.63
CA GLN A 88 2.94 -13.31 -1.63
C GLN A 88 2.85 -14.07 -2.95
N MET A 89 3.27 -13.44 -4.06
CA MET A 89 3.34 -14.08 -5.38
C MET A 89 4.59 -14.93 -5.60
N ALA A 90 5.60 -14.81 -4.75
CA ALA A 90 6.83 -15.58 -4.87
C ALA A 90 6.53 -17.09 -4.77
N LYS A 91 7.11 -17.87 -5.68
CA LYS A 91 6.84 -19.31 -5.80
C LYS A 91 7.53 -20.15 -4.73
N ASP A 92 8.59 -19.65 -4.15
CA ASP A 92 9.33 -20.31 -3.08
C ASP A 92 9.48 -19.39 -1.85
N PRO A 93 9.59 -19.98 -0.64
CA PRO A 93 9.70 -19.22 0.60
C PRO A 93 10.94 -18.30 0.65
N GLY A 94 12.06 -18.70 0.05
CA GLY A 94 13.30 -17.93 0.08
C GLY A 94 13.22 -16.65 -0.75
N ALA A 95 12.58 -16.71 -1.92
CA ALA A 95 12.29 -15.54 -2.74
C ALA A 95 11.28 -14.60 -2.08
N SER A 96 10.27 -15.16 -1.40
CA SER A 96 9.31 -14.38 -0.60
C SER A 96 10.02 -13.59 0.50
N GLU A 97 10.88 -14.27 1.27
CA GLU A 97 11.67 -13.66 2.34
C GLU A 97 12.65 -12.63 1.80
N SER A 98 13.38 -12.94 0.72
CA SER A 98 14.28 -11.99 0.07
C SER A 98 13.56 -10.73 -0.44
N THR A 99 12.33 -10.88 -0.98
CA THR A 99 11.52 -9.74 -1.44
C THR A 99 11.04 -8.89 -0.26
N ARG A 100 10.64 -9.54 0.83
CA ARG A 100 10.30 -8.88 2.10
C ARG A 100 11.50 -8.20 2.76
N GLN A 101 12.72 -8.46 2.31
CA GLN A 101 13.94 -7.84 2.81
C GLN A 101 14.60 -6.92 1.76
N GLN A 102 13.96 -6.70 0.61
CA GLN A 102 14.60 -6.03 -0.54
C GLN A 102 14.64 -4.51 -0.39
N ASN A 103 15.79 -3.92 -0.74
CA ASN A 103 16.10 -2.51 -0.55
C ASN A 103 15.62 -1.66 -1.73
N SER A 104 14.79 -0.64 -1.50
CA SER A 104 14.53 0.40 -2.51
C SER A 104 15.50 1.57 -2.31
N ALA A 105 16.26 1.90 -3.35
CA ALA A 105 17.27 2.97 -3.30
C ALA A 105 16.68 4.40 -3.29
N ASN A 106 15.35 4.54 -3.44
CA ASN A 106 14.65 5.82 -3.61
C ASN A 106 13.64 6.13 -2.47
N ALA A 107 13.58 5.33 -1.40
CA ALA A 107 12.71 5.61 -0.25
C ALA A 107 13.32 6.66 0.68
N ILE A 108 12.46 7.40 1.38
CA ILE A 108 12.87 8.53 2.23
C ILE A 108 13.50 8.03 3.56
N PHE A 109 13.32 6.75 3.88
CA PHE A 109 13.98 6.01 4.97
C PHE A 109 15.04 5.07 4.39
N PRO A 110 16.33 5.47 4.31
CA PRO A 110 17.39 4.70 3.64
C PRO A 110 17.82 3.41 4.38
N LYS A 111 17.26 3.13 5.56
CA LYS A 111 17.47 1.89 6.34
C LYS A 111 16.14 1.37 6.86
N GLY A 112 15.75 0.18 6.40
CA GLY A 112 14.48 -0.47 6.77
C GLY A 112 13.81 -1.02 5.51
N TYR A 113 14.25 -2.22 5.14
CA TYR A 113 14.02 -2.82 3.83
C TYR A 113 12.92 -3.86 3.93
N GLY A 114 11.86 -3.70 3.13
CA GLY A 114 10.65 -4.52 3.25
C GLY A 114 9.45 -3.85 3.89
N ILE A 115 8.46 -4.67 4.23
CA ILE A 115 7.32 -4.27 5.06
C ILE A 115 7.87 -3.77 6.40
N PHE A 116 7.27 -2.74 7.00
CA PHE A 116 7.75 -2.19 8.27
C PHE A 116 7.33 -3.11 9.42
N LEU A 117 8.24 -3.99 9.84
CA LEU A 117 7.95 -5.10 10.75
C LEU A 117 7.64 -4.62 12.16
N ALA A 118 6.83 -5.37 12.90
CA ALA A 118 6.57 -5.07 14.31
C ALA A 118 7.89 -4.96 15.12
N GLY A 119 8.08 -3.86 15.84
CA GLY A 119 9.30 -3.58 16.62
C GLY A 119 10.50 -3.08 15.81
N GLU A 120 10.39 -2.93 14.49
CA GLU A 120 11.44 -2.33 13.65
C GLU A 120 11.51 -0.81 13.90
N THR A 121 12.72 -0.25 13.75
CA THR A 121 12.96 1.20 13.74
C THR A 121 13.49 1.63 12.36
N ARG A 122 13.04 2.78 11.87
CA ARG A 122 13.50 3.42 10.63
C ARG A 122 13.88 4.87 10.86
N ASP A 123 14.97 5.30 10.22
CA ASP A 123 15.51 6.65 10.39
C ASP A 123 15.29 7.51 9.15
N LYS A 124 14.89 8.77 9.33
CA LYS A 124 14.84 9.80 8.29
C LYS A 124 15.66 11.01 8.70
N THR A 125 16.58 11.38 7.83
CA THR A 125 17.40 12.58 8.04
C THR A 125 16.75 13.78 7.35
N LEU A 126 16.52 14.84 8.10
CA LEU A 126 16.11 16.15 7.61
C LEU A 126 17.30 17.10 7.71
N THR A 127 17.68 17.71 6.60
CA THR A 127 18.78 18.68 6.52
C THR A 127 18.25 20.11 6.50
N GLY A 128 19.03 21.06 7.00
CA GLY A 128 18.66 22.49 6.99
C GLY A 128 17.63 22.84 8.06
N ILE A 129 17.60 22.08 9.16
CA ILE A 129 16.73 22.34 10.31
C ILE A 129 17.51 23.21 11.32
N ASP A 130 16.98 24.39 11.64
CA ASP A 130 17.63 25.34 12.55
C ASP A 130 17.40 25.01 14.04
N SER A 131 16.32 24.29 14.39
CA SER A 131 16.09 23.77 15.73
C SER A 131 15.17 22.54 15.73
N ALA A 132 15.40 21.63 16.68
CA ALA A 132 14.53 20.48 16.94
C ALA A 132 13.14 20.88 17.44
N SER A 133 13.07 21.96 18.23
CA SER A 133 11.80 22.48 18.80
C SER A 133 10.81 22.91 17.74
N ASP A 134 11.33 23.22 16.55
CA ASP A 134 10.58 23.80 15.45
C ASP A 134 9.92 22.70 14.62
N VAL A 135 10.01 21.43 15.02
CA VAL A 135 9.47 20.30 14.26
C VAL A 135 8.58 19.43 15.15
N ASP A 136 7.39 19.13 14.63
CA ASP A 136 6.47 18.13 15.16
C ASP A 136 6.24 17.06 14.09
N ALA A 137 6.47 15.79 14.43
CA ALA A 137 6.36 14.69 13.48
C ALA A 137 5.44 13.61 14.03
N ILE A 138 4.40 13.27 13.26
CA ILE A 138 3.43 12.24 13.62
C ILE A 138 3.18 11.27 12.46
N ALA A 139 2.75 10.05 12.78
CA ALA A 139 2.20 9.13 11.78
C ALA A 139 0.71 9.43 11.58
N GLY A 140 0.37 10.05 10.44
CA GLY A 140 -1.01 10.45 10.10
C GLY A 140 -1.91 9.27 9.74
N ALA A 141 -1.43 8.29 8.99
CA ALA A 141 -2.18 7.08 8.68
C ALA A 141 -1.24 5.89 8.67
N VAL A 142 -1.71 4.73 9.13
CA VAL A 142 -0.96 3.49 9.18
C VAL A 142 -1.84 2.36 8.66
N PHE A 143 -1.33 1.57 7.72
CA PHE A 143 -2.03 0.43 7.12
C PHE A 143 -1.26 -0.85 7.40
N TYR A 144 -1.94 -1.92 7.79
CA TYR A 144 -1.33 -3.17 8.22
C TYR A 144 -1.40 -4.26 7.14
N THR A 145 -0.59 -5.32 7.32
CA THR A 145 -0.60 -6.51 6.45
C THR A 145 -1.88 -7.33 6.58
N ASP A 146 -2.58 -7.24 7.71
CA ASP A 146 -3.85 -7.94 7.97
C ASP A 146 -5.08 -7.22 7.40
N GLY A 147 -4.88 -6.12 6.66
CA GLY A 147 -5.98 -5.32 6.11
C GLY A 147 -6.70 -4.47 7.17
N THR A 148 -6.09 -4.20 8.32
CA THR A 148 -6.57 -3.17 9.25
C THR A 148 -5.76 -1.87 9.09
N TYR A 149 -6.16 -0.82 9.78
CA TYR A 149 -5.46 0.48 9.76
C TYR A 149 -5.66 1.27 11.05
N ASP A 150 -4.81 2.27 11.25
CA ASP A 150 -4.98 3.35 12.24
C ASP A 150 -5.00 4.70 11.52
N GLU A 151 -5.98 5.54 11.85
CA GLU A 151 -6.20 6.87 11.26
C GLU A 151 -6.00 7.95 12.33
N GLN A 152 -4.92 8.73 12.21
CA GLN A 152 -4.67 9.92 13.03
C GLN A 152 -4.88 11.23 12.25
N ASP A 153 -4.80 11.18 10.91
CA ASP A 153 -5.09 12.26 9.97
C ASP A 153 -5.93 11.68 8.82
N LYS A 154 -7.20 12.11 8.78
CA LYS A 154 -8.21 11.63 7.82
C LYS A 154 -7.84 11.94 6.37
N ASP A 155 -7.18 13.05 6.11
CA ASP A 155 -6.80 13.44 4.76
C ASP A 155 -5.63 12.60 4.26
N ALA A 156 -4.67 12.29 5.14
CA ALA A 156 -3.60 11.34 4.86
C ALA A 156 -4.17 9.95 4.57
N PHE A 157 -5.10 9.45 5.41
CA PHE A 157 -5.78 8.17 5.18
C PHE A 157 -6.48 8.13 3.81
N LYS A 158 -7.30 9.14 3.51
CA LYS A 158 -8.03 9.23 2.23
C LYS A 158 -7.09 9.27 1.03
N ARG A 159 -6.00 10.04 1.10
CA ARG A 159 -5.00 10.09 0.01
C ARG A 159 -4.35 8.73 -0.21
N THR A 160 -3.87 8.08 0.84
CA THR A 160 -3.22 6.76 0.73
C THR A 160 -4.20 5.72 0.19
N LEU A 161 -5.44 5.69 0.70
CA LEU A 161 -6.46 4.77 0.21
C LEU A 161 -6.84 5.03 -1.25
N ALA A 162 -7.02 6.30 -1.64
CA ALA A 162 -7.31 6.68 -3.01
C ALA A 162 -6.19 6.26 -3.98
N ASN A 163 -4.92 6.37 -3.58
CA ASN A 163 -3.79 5.89 -4.38
C ASN A 163 -3.87 4.37 -4.60
N ARG A 164 -4.15 3.59 -3.55
CA ARG A 164 -4.33 2.14 -3.64
C ARG A 164 -5.53 1.75 -4.52
N GLN A 165 -6.65 2.46 -4.38
CA GLN A 165 -7.85 2.24 -5.18
C GLN A 165 -7.63 2.60 -6.65
N GLY A 166 -6.90 3.69 -6.94
CA GLY A 166 -6.50 4.09 -8.28
C GLY A 166 -5.67 2.99 -8.96
N ALA A 167 -4.61 2.52 -8.29
CA ALA A 167 -3.78 1.44 -8.79
C ALA A 167 -4.56 0.13 -9.02
N LEU A 168 -5.48 -0.22 -8.10
CA LEU A 168 -6.35 -1.40 -8.26
C LEU A 168 -7.25 -1.29 -9.49
N LYS A 169 -7.87 -0.11 -9.66
CA LYS A 169 -8.75 0.17 -10.80
C LYS A 169 -7.99 0.08 -12.12
N GLU A 170 -6.79 0.66 -12.20
CA GLU A 170 -5.95 0.65 -13.39
C GLU A 170 -5.56 -0.78 -13.81
N MET A 171 -5.17 -1.65 -12.87
CA MET A 171 -4.90 -3.06 -13.18
C MET A 171 -6.15 -3.75 -13.74
N LYS A 172 -7.30 -3.60 -13.08
CA LYS A 172 -8.56 -4.21 -13.55
C LYS A 172 -8.95 -3.75 -14.95
N GLU A 173 -8.78 -2.46 -15.25
CA GLU A 173 -9.07 -1.91 -16.57
C GLU A 173 -8.13 -2.47 -17.65
N ALA A 174 -6.85 -2.65 -17.35
CA ALA A 174 -5.94 -3.25 -18.31
C ALA A 174 -6.16 -4.75 -18.47
N ASP A 175 -6.48 -5.48 -17.40
CA ASP A 175 -6.85 -6.89 -17.48
C ASP A 175 -8.03 -7.08 -18.44
N GLU A 176 -9.03 -6.19 -18.37
CA GLU A 176 -10.15 -6.17 -19.31
C GLU A 176 -9.68 -5.95 -20.76
N LEU A 177 -8.82 -4.97 -21.00
CA LEU A 177 -8.26 -4.71 -22.35
C LEU A 177 -7.46 -5.90 -22.88
N ILE A 178 -6.66 -6.52 -22.01
CA ILE A 178 -5.86 -7.69 -22.36
C ILE A 178 -6.77 -8.87 -22.69
N ARG A 179 -7.80 -9.15 -21.88
CA ARG A 179 -8.77 -10.22 -22.17
C ARG A 179 -9.47 -9.99 -23.49
N ASN A 180 -9.89 -8.75 -23.79
CA ASN A 180 -10.54 -8.42 -25.06
C ASN A 180 -9.61 -8.68 -26.26
N ALA A 181 -8.34 -8.28 -26.18
CA ALA A 181 -7.36 -8.57 -27.22
C ALA A 181 -7.06 -10.06 -27.36
N LEU A 182 -7.06 -10.81 -26.25
CA LEU A 182 -6.87 -12.25 -26.23
C LEU A 182 -8.09 -13.04 -26.73
N ALA A 183 -9.30 -12.48 -26.63
CA ALA A 183 -10.53 -13.10 -27.12
C ALA A 183 -10.64 -13.01 -28.66
N ASP A 184 -10.04 -11.99 -29.27
CA ASP A 184 -9.94 -11.89 -30.72
C ASP A 184 -8.88 -12.87 -31.24
N SER A 185 -9.35 -14.01 -31.77
CA SER A 185 -8.49 -15.04 -32.37
C SER A 185 -7.86 -14.62 -33.70
N THR A 186 -8.34 -13.55 -34.34
CA THR A 186 -7.82 -13.04 -35.62
C THR A 186 -6.73 -12.00 -35.45
N ASN A 187 -6.51 -11.53 -34.22
CA ASN A 187 -5.48 -10.55 -33.91
C ASN A 187 -4.10 -11.20 -33.75
N ASP A 188 -3.24 -11.03 -34.75
CA ASP A 188 -1.87 -11.56 -34.71
C ASP A 188 -0.94 -10.79 -33.73
N HIS A 189 -1.33 -9.59 -33.30
CA HIS A 189 -0.55 -8.69 -32.44
C HIS A 189 -1.36 -8.15 -31.25
N PRO A 190 -1.82 -9.03 -30.34
CA PRO A 190 -2.71 -8.65 -29.24
C PRO A 190 -2.09 -7.63 -28.28
N VAL A 191 -0.78 -7.62 -28.06
CA VAL A 191 -0.08 -6.62 -27.23
C VAL A 191 -0.13 -5.23 -27.89
N ALA A 192 0.03 -5.15 -29.21
CA ALA A 192 -0.06 -3.88 -29.93
C ALA A 192 -1.48 -3.28 -29.83
N ALA A 193 -2.51 -4.12 -29.88
CA ALA A 193 -3.89 -3.70 -29.68
C ALA A 193 -4.12 -3.16 -28.26
N VAL A 194 -3.63 -3.85 -27.22
CA VAL A 194 -3.72 -3.39 -25.82
C VAL A 194 -3.01 -2.04 -25.64
N LEU A 195 -1.78 -1.91 -26.14
CA LEU A 195 -1.01 -0.65 -26.05
C LEU A 195 -1.71 0.51 -26.77
N THR A 196 -2.35 0.24 -27.91
CA THR A 196 -3.11 1.26 -28.64
C THR A 196 -4.27 1.79 -27.80
N GLU A 197 -5.06 0.89 -27.21
CA GLU A 197 -6.22 1.29 -26.41
C GLU A 197 -5.80 1.96 -25.08
N LEU A 198 -4.73 1.49 -24.43
CA LEU A 198 -4.16 2.16 -23.25
C LEU A 198 -3.69 3.58 -23.57
N ASN A 199 -2.99 3.78 -24.70
CA ASN A 199 -2.54 5.11 -25.12
C ASN A 199 -3.72 6.03 -25.43
N LYS A 200 -4.77 5.51 -26.09
CA LYS A 200 -6.00 6.25 -26.36
C LYS A 200 -6.66 6.73 -25.05
N ARG A 201 -6.87 5.83 -24.08
CA ARG A 201 -7.43 6.18 -22.76
C ARG A 201 -6.58 7.21 -22.02
N ARG A 202 -5.25 7.10 -22.11
CA ARG A 202 -4.32 8.08 -21.52
C ARG A 202 -4.50 9.47 -22.12
N LEU A 203 -4.63 9.59 -23.44
CA LEU A 203 -4.86 10.87 -24.11
C LEU A 203 -6.22 11.47 -23.69
N GLU A 204 -7.27 10.66 -23.69
CA GLU A 204 -8.60 11.10 -23.25
C GLU A 204 -8.62 11.56 -21.79
N ALA A 205 -7.84 10.92 -20.92
CA ALA A 205 -7.69 11.32 -19.52
C ALA A 205 -6.92 12.63 -19.35
N MET A 206 -5.88 12.86 -20.15
CA MET A 206 -5.12 14.12 -20.16
C MET A 206 -5.98 15.30 -20.63
N ASP A 207 -6.87 15.07 -21.60
CA ASP A 207 -7.80 16.11 -22.08
C ASP A 207 -8.89 16.44 -21.05
N LYS A 208 -9.30 15.48 -20.21
CA LYS A 208 -10.37 15.65 -19.21
C LYS A 208 -9.88 16.07 -17.83
N SER A 209 -8.62 15.78 -17.50
CA SER A 209 -8.07 16.04 -16.18
C SER A 209 -6.68 16.63 -16.30
N GLY A 210 -6.50 17.87 -15.83
CA GLY A 210 -5.18 18.49 -15.65
C GLY A 210 -4.30 17.80 -14.59
N ARG A 211 -4.65 16.58 -14.15
CA ARG A 211 -3.85 15.69 -13.31
C ARG A 211 -3.56 14.44 -14.12
N GLY A 212 -2.27 14.15 -14.30
CA GLY A 212 -1.81 13.04 -15.11
C GLY A 212 -2.47 11.72 -14.70
N PHE A 213 -2.94 10.98 -15.71
CA PHE A 213 -3.21 9.56 -15.60
C PHE A 213 -1.97 8.88 -15.00
N PHE A 214 -2.10 8.23 -13.85
CA PHE A 214 -1.06 7.37 -13.31
C PHE A 214 -1.00 6.16 -14.24
N GLY A 215 -0.17 6.29 -15.27
CA GLY A 215 -0.15 5.31 -16.34
C GLY A 215 0.32 3.97 -15.82
N MET A 216 -0.47 2.92 -16.08
CA MET A 216 0.06 1.56 -16.10
C MET A 216 1.42 1.56 -16.81
N ASP A 217 2.41 0.94 -16.18
CA ASP A 217 3.73 0.82 -16.77
C ASP A 217 3.66 -0.02 -18.05
N THR A 218 3.62 0.68 -19.19
CA THR A 218 3.59 0.04 -20.52
C THR A 218 4.93 -0.62 -20.88
N SER A 219 5.99 -0.44 -20.09
CA SER A 219 7.31 -1.02 -20.37
C SER A 219 7.24 -2.54 -20.49
N THR A 220 6.48 -3.19 -19.62
CA THR A 220 6.34 -4.65 -19.59
C THR A 220 5.59 -5.14 -20.83
N LEU A 221 4.50 -4.45 -21.22
CA LEU A 221 3.76 -4.73 -22.46
C LEU A 221 4.66 -4.53 -23.69
N ARG A 222 5.42 -3.44 -23.77
CA ARG A 222 6.37 -3.21 -24.87
C ARG A 222 7.44 -4.30 -24.95
N ALA A 223 7.96 -4.75 -23.79
CA ALA A 223 8.92 -5.84 -23.74
C ALA A 223 8.35 -7.18 -24.25
N MET A 224 7.03 -7.41 -24.12
CA MET A 224 6.37 -8.60 -24.63
C MET A 224 6.21 -8.64 -26.16
N GLN A 225 6.29 -7.49 -26.84
CA GLN A 225 6.26 -7.43 -28.31
C GLN A 225 7.51 -8.06 -28.94
N GLN A 226 8.63 -8.09 -28.21
CA GLN A 226 9.86 -8.67 -28.71
C GLN A 226 9.98 -10.15 -28.29
N PRO A 227 10.46 -11.04 -29.18
CA PRO A 227 10.81 -12.40 -28.80
C PRO A 227 11.89 -12.40 -27.73
N GLN A 228 11.70 -13.15 -26.65
CA GLN A 228 12.70 -13.28 -25.59
C GLN A 228 13.70 -14.40 -25.94
N ALA A 229 14.99 -14.06 -25.94
CA ALA A 229 16.06 -15.02 -26.23
C ALA A 229 16.41 -15.94 -25.04
N TYR A 230 16.10 -15.51 -23.81
CA TYR A 230 16.47 -16.18 -22.57
C TYR A 230 15.32 -16.12 -21.54
N GLY A 231 15.43 -16.93 -20.49
CA GLY A 231 14.51 -16.89 -19.35
C GLY A 231 13.17 -17.62 -19.57
N PRO A 232 12.24 -17.51 -18.61
CA PRO A 232 10.97 -18.27 -18.57
C PRO A 232 9.97 -17.88 -19.68
N GLN A 233 10.29 -16.85 -20.48
CA GLN A 233 9.49 -16.40 -21.61
C GLN A 233 10.04 -16.85 -22.97
N LYS A 234 11.19 -17.55 -22.99
CA LYS A 234 11.81 -18.06 -24.22
C LYS A 234 10.87 -19.03 -24.94
N GLY A 235 10.72 -18.84 -26.25
CA GLY A 235 9.95 -19.73 -27.12
C GLY A 235 8.42 -19.56 -27.06
N LYS A 236 7.90 -18.71 -26.17
CA LYS A 236 6.47 -18.38 -26.13
C LYS A 236 6.10 -17.43 -27.27
N THR A 237 4.87 -17.54 -27.74
CA THR A 237 4.24 -16.53 -28.60
C THR A 237 3.88 -15.28 -27.80
N GLU A 238 3.63 -14.18 -28.51
CA GLU A 238 3.11 -12.94 -27.91
C GLU A 238 1.84 -13.19 -27.10
N ARG A 239 0.91 -13.98 -27.67
CA ARG A 239 -0.36 -14.34 -27.03
C ARG A 239 -0.17 -15.16 -25.76
N GLU A 240 0.76 -16.11 -25.74
CA GLU A 240 1.08 -16.90 -24.54
C GLU A 240 1.70 -16.05 -23.44
N ARG A 241 2.62 -15.14 -23.79
CA ARG A 241 3.20 -14.17 -22.82
C ARG A 241 2.11 -13.30 -22.21
N LEU A 242 1.23 -12.76 -23.05
CA LEU A 242 0.15 -11.88 -22.62
C LEU A 242 -0.89 -12.61 -21.76
N ARG A 243 -1.21 -13.88 -22.09
CA ARG A 243 -2.08 -14.73 -21.27
C ARG A 243 -1.48 -14.98 -19.89
N GLN A 244 -0.20 -15.35 -19.81
CA GLN A 244 0.46 -15.54 -18.52
C GLN A 244 0.49 -14.23 -17.71
N TYR A 245 0.76 -13.11 -18.38
CA TYR A 245 0.81 -11.80 -17.74
C TYR A 245 -0.52 -11.42 -17.09
N VAL A 246 -1.66 -11.60 -17.80
CA VAL A 246 -2.98 -11.30 -17.23
C VAL A 246 -3.33 -12.27 -16.10
N GLU A 247 -2.99 -13.55 -16.20
CA GLU A 247 -3.17 -14.51 -15.09
C GLU A 247 -2.37 -14.13 -13.83
N GLU A 248 -1.17 -13.58 -14.00
CA GLU A 248 -0.35 -13.07 -12.89
C GLU A 248 -0.90 -11.74 -12.34
N GLN A 249 -1.39 -10.84 -13.19
CA GLN A 249 -2.05 -9.60 -12.76
C GLN A 249 -3.35 -9.88 -12.00
N GLU A 250 -4.17 -10.81 -12.44
CA GLU A 250 -5.42 -11.18 -11.76
C GLU A 250 -5.18 -11.64 -10.33
N LYS A 251 -4.10 -12.41 -10.11
CA LYS A 251 -3.64 -12.78 -8.76
C LYS A 251 -3.19 -11.57 -7.95
N ARG A 252 -2.50 -10.60 -8.56
CA ARG A 252 -2.15 -9.32 -7.90
C ARG A 252 -3.40 -8.56 -7.49
N VAL A 253 -4.40 -8.46 -8.37
CA VAL A 253 -5.69 -7.81 -8.12
C VAL A 253 -6.40 -8.46 -6.93
N GLU A 254 -6.43 -9.79 -6.88
CA GLU A 254 -7.02 -10.53 -5.76
C GLU A 254 -6.32 -10.18 -4.43
N LEU A 255 -4.99 -10.25 -4.40
CA LEU A 255 -4.20 -9.96 -3.20
C LEU A 255 -4.27 -8.48 -2.77
N MET A 256 -4.40 -7.54 -3.71
CA MET A 256 -4.51 -6.11 -3.41
C MET A 256 -5.90 -5.71 -2.92
N THR A 257 -6.94 -6.41 -3.36
CA THR A 257 -8.34 -6.04 -3.12
C THR A 257 -8.66 -5.77 -1.64
N PRO A 258 -8.27 -6.61 -0.67
CA PRO A 258 -8.51 -6.35 0.75
C PRO A 258 -7.91 -5.03 1.25
N HIS A 259 -6.77 -4.61 0.70
CA HIS A 259 -6.05 -3.40 1.11
C HIS A 259 -6.59 -2.11 0.46
N CYS A 260 -7.53 -2.23 -0.48
CA CYS A 260 -8.15 -1.11 -1.19
C CYS A 260 -9.61 -0.84 -0.75
N HIS A 261 -10.22 -1.72 0.03
CA HIS A 261 -11.64 -1.64 0.44
C HIS A 261 -11.82 -1.49 1.96
N LEU A 262 -10.90 -0.76 2.58
CA LEU A 262 -10.83 -0.63 4.05
C LEU A 262 -11.99 0.17 4.64
N GLU A 263 -12.62 1.06 3.88
CA GLU A 263 -13.82 1.80 4.28
C GLU A 263 -15.06 0.89 4.47
N ILE A 264 -15.12 -0.26 3.81
CA ILE A 264 -16.28 -1.18 3.90
C ILE A 264 -16.32 -1.85 5.28
N ALA A 265 -15.17 -2.08 5.91
CA ALA A 265 -15.07 -2.71 7.24
C ALA A 265 -15.64 -1.81 8.37
N LEU A 266 -15.60 -0.48 8.22
CA LEU A 266 -16.20 0.46 9.18
C LEU A 266 -17.73 0.36 9.21
N ASN A 267 -18.37 0.22 8.04
CA ASN A 267 -19.82 0.17 7.93
C ASN A 267 -20.40 -1.21 8.29
N ALA A 268 -19.58 -2.26 8.29
CA ALA A 268 -19.98 -3.61 8.69
C ALA A 268 -19.89 -3.84 10.22
N ALA A 269 -19.21 -2.96 10.96
CA ALA A 269 -18.96 -3.11 12.40
C ALA A 269 -19.92 -2.31 13.30
N ALA A 270 -20.88 -1.57 12.74
CA ALA A 270 -21.94 -0.94 13.51
C ALA A 270 -23.19 -1.84 13.51
N PRO A 271 -23.42 -2.69 14.52
CA PRO A 271 -24.77 -3.16 14.77
C PRO A 271 -25.62 -1.93 15.13
N ASP A 272 -26.71 -1.75 14.38
CA ASP A 272 -27.76 -0.81 14.70
C ASP A 272 -28.17 -1.00 16.18
N PRO A 273 -27.97 -0.01 17.06
CA PRO A 273 -28.36 -0.13 18.47
C PRO A 273 -29.89 -0.10 18.67
N THR A 274 -30.68 -0.11 17.59
CA THR A 274 -32.14 -0.07 17.63
C THR A 274 -32.87 -1.28 17.03
N LYS A 275 -32.24 -2.47 17.01
CA LYS A 275 -32.97 -3.74 16.79
C LYS A 275 -32.71 -4.78 17.86
#